data_AF-A0A8B8GRH8-F1
#
_entry.id   AF-A0A8B8GRH8-F1
#
_cell.length_a   1.000
_cell.length_b   1.000
_cell.length_c   1.000
_cell.angle_alpha   90.00
_cell.angle_beta   90.00
_cell.angle_gamma   90.00
#
_symmetry.space_group_name_H-M   'P 1'
#
loop_
_entity.id
_entity.type
_entity.pdbx_description
1 polymer ?
#
loop_
_entity_poly.entity_id
_entity_poly.type
_entity_poly.pdbx_seq_one_letter_code
_entity_poly.pdbx_strand_id
1 'polypeptide(L)'
;MYSTEWQKRGVPHIDILLWLQHHITPDQIDNVICAEIPDLIRDPQLHEIVKYNMIHGPCDCFNRNSPLQETVNRGFSVNIKGVNIDNRWIVPYNPLLLRTCNAHVNVEYCSSVKSIKYVCKYVNKGSDQASFALENEKDEIKTYESGRYISSSEAVWRILEFPIHERFPTVVHFAVHLENGQRVYFNEQNLHDRVNSPPTTTLLSFFNLCKVDDFAKNLLYPEVPAYYVWDKKKFQRR
;
A
#
# COMPACT_ATOMS: atom_id res chain seq x y z
N MET A 1 2.32 -7.28 4.43
CA MET A 1 2.13 -6.70 3.08
C MET A 1 2.56 -5.25 3.16
N TYR A 2 3.29 -4.73 2.18
CA TYR A 2 3.60 -3.30 2.14
C TYR A 2 3.56 -2.74 0.72
N SER A 3 3.42 -1.42 0.62
CA SER A 3 3.60 -0.64 -0.60
C SER A 3 4.37 0.63 -0.30
N THR A 4 5.35 0.94 -1.13
CA THR A 4 6.07 2.21 -1.14
C THR A 4 5.46 3.10 -2.22
N GLU A 5 5.00 4.28 -1.82
CA GLU A 5 4.49 5.32 -2.71
C GLU A 5 5.29 6.61 -2.58
N TRP A 6 5.30 7.41 -3.64
CA TRP A 6 5.86 8.75 -3.64
C TRP A 6 4.72 9.73 -3.89
N GLN A 7 4.15 10.25 -2.81
CA GLN A 7 3.19 11.34 -2.91
C GLN A 7 3.87 12.56 -3.55
N LYS A 8 3.09 13.54 -4.03
CA LYS A 8 3.58 14.82 -4.60
C LYS A 8 4.58 15.62 -3.73
N ARG A 9 4.89 15.14 -2.52
CA ARG A 9 5.87 15.67 -1.56
C ARG A 9 7.28 15.12 -1.75
N GLY A 10 7.47 14.12 -2.62
CA GLY A 10 8.79 13.67 -3.09
C GLY A 10 9.57 12.70 -2.18
N VAL A 11 9.18 12.52 -0.91
CA VAL A 11 9.76 11.50 -0.03
C VAL A 11 9.01 10.17 -0.14
N PRO A 12 9.68 9.02 0.03
CA PRO A 12 9.01 7.73 0.05
C PRO A 12 8.09 7.65 1.28
N HIS A 13 6.85 7.21 1.06
CA HIS A 13 5.88 6.88 2.08
C HIS A 13 5.58 5.38 1.98
N ILE A 14 5.64 4.67 3.11
CA ILE A 14 5.49 3.22 3.13
C ILE A 14 4.26 2.86 3.96
N ASP A 15 3.28 2.25 3.30
CA ASP A 15 2.10 1.68 3.96
C ASP A 15 2.38 0.20 4.26
N ILE A 16 2.38 -0.17 5.55
CA ILE A 16 2.65 -1.55 6.00
C ILE A 16 1.42 -2.10 6.73
N LEU A 17 0.92 -3.25 6.26
CA LEU A 17 -0.09 -4.03 6.96
C LEU A 17 0.57 -5.28 7.57
N LEU A 18 0.53 -5.36 8.90
CA LEU A 18 1.02 -6.47 9.71
C LEU A 18 -0.16 -7.29 10.23
N TRP A 19 -0.06 -8.61 10.10
CA TRP A 19 -1.01 -9.56 10.67
C TRP A 19 -0.35 -10.20 11.89
N LEU A 20 -0.96 -10.03 13.05
CA LEU A 20 -0.46 -10.66 14.28
C LEU A 20 -0.85 -12.14 14.28
N GLN A 21 0.09 -13.01 14.66
CA GLN A 21 -0.18 -14.44 14.79
C GLN A 21 -1.22 -14.73 15.88
N HIS A 22 -1.19 -13.95 16.95
CA HIS A 22 -2.16 -14.01 18.05
C HIS A 22 -2.88 -12.67 18.15
N HIS A 23 -4.20 -12.73 18.33
CA HIS A 23 -5.01 -11.53 18.52
C HIS A 23 -4.66 -10.86 19.86
N ILE A 24 -4.49 -9.54 19.84
CA ILE A 24 -4.28 -8.74 21.06
C ILE A 24 -5.62 -8.17 21.54
N THR A 25 -5.84 -8.15 22.84
CA THR A 25 -7.04 -7.53 23.42
C THR A 25 -6.86 -6.02 23.55
N PRO A 26 -7.95 -5.23 23.64
CA PRO A 26 -7.85 -3.77 23.75
C PRO A 26 -6.97 -3.28 24.89
N ASP A 27 -6.97 -3.97 26.02
CA ASP A 27 -6.11 -3.71 27.18
C ASP A 27 -4.61 -3.96 26.94
N GLN A 28 -4.27 -4.67 25.86
CA GLN A 28 -2.88 -4.93 25.46
C GLN A 28 -2.35 -3.93 24.43
N ILE A 29 -3.21 -3.08 23.84
CA ILE A 29 -2.81 -2.13 22.79
C ILE A 29 -1.75 -1.15 23.30
N ASP A 30 -1.92 -0.65 24.53
CA ASP A 30 -1.00 0.31 25.14
C ASP A 30 0.40 -0.27 25.40
N ASN A 31 0.56 -1.60 25.36
CA ASN A 31 1.88 -2.25 25.44
C ASN A 31 2.63 -2.21 24.10
N VAL A 32 1.93 -1.92 23.00
CA VAL A 32 2.46 -1.98 21.63
C VAL A 32 2.47 -0.61 20.97
N ILE A 33 1.46 0.21 21.22
CA ILE A 33 1.28 1.54 20.63
C ILE A 33 1.34 2.58 21.75
N CYS A 34 2.14 3.60 21.56
CA CYS A 34 2.32 4.73 22.46
C CYS A 34 1.99 6.02 21.72
N ALA A 35 1.35 6.98 22.40
CA ALA A 35 1.14 8.34 21.89
C ALA A 35 1.61 9.37 22.92
N GLU A 36 2.67 9.02 23.68
CA GLU A 36 3.20 9.86 24.74
C GLU A 36 4.63 10.30 24.44
N ILE A 37 4.99 11.47 24.98
CA ILE A 37 6.38 11.95 25.01
C ILE A 37 7.15 11.09 26.03
N PRO A 38 8.22 10.37 25.63
CA PRO A 38 9.04 9.59 26.55
C PRO A 38 9.70 10.48 27.61
N ASP A 39 9.99 9.93 28.78
CA ASP A 39 10.74 10.64 29.82
C ASP A 39 12.20 10.85 29.38
N LEU A 40 12.67 12.10 29.39
CA LEU A 40 14.01 12.48 28.93
C LEU A 40 15.13 11.84 29.75
N ILE A 41 14.91 11.54 31.03
CA ILE A 41 15.90 10.94 31.93
C ILE A 41 15.93 9.43 31.72
N ARG A 42 14.76 8.80 31.61
CA ARG A 42 14.66 7.34 31.47
C ARG A 42 15.01 6.86 30.08
N ASP A 43 14.61 7.60 29.05
CA ASP A 43 14.79 7.24 27.65
C ASP A 43 15.07 8.46 26.76
N PRO A 44 16.28 9.06 26.89
CA PRO A 44 16.64 10.26 26.14
C PRO A 44 16.65 10.03 24.62
N GLN A 45 16.98 8.81 24.18
CA GLN A 45 17.05 8.51 22.75
C GLN A 45 15.66 8.51 22.12
N LEU A 46 14.70 7.79 22.71
CA LEU A 46 13.34 7.79 22.17
C LEU A 46 12.69 9.16 22.32
N HIS A 47 12.98 9.89 23.40
CA HIS A 47 12.51 11.26 23.61
C HIS A 47 12.86 12.16 22.42
N GLU A 48 14.14 12.20 22.02
CA GLU A 48 14.56 13.02 20.89
C GLU A 48 13.95 12.54 19.58
N ILE A 49 13.89 11.23 19.32
CA ILE A 49 13.27 10.71 18.08
C ILE A 49 11.80 11.11 18.00
N VAL A 50 11.03 10.97 19.09
CA VAL A 50 9.61 11.38 19.16
C VAL A 50 9.47 12.88 18.91
N LYS A 51 10.32 13.68 19.54
CA LYS A 51 10.33 15.14 19.41
C LYS A 51 10.60 15.61 17.98
N TYR A 52 11.49 14.94 17.26
CA TYR A 52 11.83 15.31 15.87
C TYR A 52 10.84 14.77 14.84
N ASN A 53 10.34 13.55 15.04
CA ASN A 53 9.63 12.81 14.00
C ASN A 53 8.13 12.64 14.24
N MET A 54 7.64 12.75 15.48
CA MET A 54 6.29 12.29 15.85
C MET A 54 5.35 13.39 16.32
N ILE A 55 5.82 14.63 16.34
CA ILE A 55 5.01 15.79 16.67
C ILE A 55 4.28 16.25 15.41
N HIS A 56 2.95 16.25 15.45
CA HIS A 56 2.17 16.96 14.44
C HIS A 56 2.60 18.43 14.41
N GLY A 57 2.89 18.95 13.22
CA GLY A 57 3.07 20.39 13.04
C GLY A 57 1.87 21.13 13.62
N PRO A 58 2.03 22.39 14.08
CA PRO A 58 0.92 23.17 14.61
C PRO A 58 -0.24 23.07 13.61
N CYS A 59 -1.28 22.30 13.96
CA CYS A 59 -2.54 22.37 13.26
C CYS A 59 -2.86 23.84 13.28
N ASP A 60 -3.00 24.47 12.10
CA ASP A 60 -3.39 25.87 12.02
C ASP A 60 -4.48 26.09 13.07
N CYS A 61 -4.17 26.93 14.05
CA CYS A 61 -4.97 27.14 15.26
C CYS A 61 -6.36 27.74 14.97
N PHE A 62 -6.77 27.75 13.69
CA PHE A 62 -8.04 28.16 13.14
C PHE A 62 -8.94 26.99 12.71
N ASN A 63 -8.47 25.74 12.67
CA ASN A 63 -9.31 24.61 12.30
C ASN A 63 -9.69 23.77 13.53
N ARG A 64 -10.79 24.15 14.19
CA ARG A 64 -11.40 23.42 15.33
C ARG A 64 -11.88 22.00 14.98
N ASN A 65 -11.70 21.56 13.74
CA ASN A 65 -12.16 20.27 13.22
C ASN A 65 -11.05 19.23 13.04
N SER A 66 -9.79 19.55 13.39
CA SER A 66 -8.74 18.52 13.43
C SER A 66 -9.05 17.54 14.56
N PRO A 67 -9.06 16.22 14.30
CA PRO A 67 -9.33 15.23 15.34
C PRO A 67 -8.18 15.28 16.36
N LEU A 68 -8.40 15.95 17.49
CA LEU A 68 -7.54 15.82 18.65
C LEU A 68 -7.80 14.42 19.21
N GLN A 69 -6.77 13.56 19.23
CA GLN A 69 -6.87 12.29 19.94
C GLN A 69 -6.99 12.59 21.44
N GLU A 70 -8.00 11.99 22.08
CA GLU A 70 -8.17 12.02 23.54
C GLU A 70 -7.07 11.16 24.19
N THR A 71 -5.87 11.70 24.32
CA THR A 71 -4.80 11.07 25.09
C THR A 71 -4.94 11.45 26.56
N VAL A 72 -4.80 10.49 27.47
CA VAL A 72 -4.71 10.77 28.91
C VAL A 72 -3.46 11.61 29.15
N ASN A 73 -3.64 12.86 29.54
CA ASN A 73 -2.53 13.78 29.75
C ASN A 73 -1.83 13.41 31.08
N ARG A 74 -0.86 12.50 31.04
CA ARG A 74 -0.03 12.11 32.20
C ARG A 74 0.96 13.20 32.65
N GLY A 75 0.79 14.44 32.17
CA GLY A 75 1.44 15.64 32.72
C GLY A 75 2.78 16.01 32.09
N PHE A 76 3.24 15.32 31.05
CA PHE A 76 4.48 15.68 30.35
C PHE A 76 4.20 16.66 29.21
N SER A 77 4.83 17.82 29.25
CA SER A 77 4.79 18.82 28.19
C SER A 77 6.19 19.36 27.90
N VAL A 78 6.51 19.56 26.62
CA VAL A 78 7.80 20.07 26.16
C VAL A 78 7.58 21.39 25.43
N ASN A 79 8.38 22.41 25.74
CA ASN A 79 8.38 23.65 24.98
C ASN A 79 9.23 23.48 23.72
N ILE A 80 8.61 23.63 22.55
CA ILE A 80 9.30 23.61 21.26
C ILE A 80 9.01 24.92 20.56
N LYS A 81 10.06 25.72 20.31
CA LYS A 81 9.97 27.01 19.59
C LYS A 81 8.90 27.94 20.16
N GLY A 82 8.71 27.94 21.49
CA GLY A 82 7.73 28.79 22.19
C GLY A 82 6.32 28.19 22.30
N VAL A 83 6.06 27.04 21.68
CA VAL A 83 4.77 26.32 21.80
C VAL A 83 4.90 25.23 22.86
N ASN A 84 3.97 25.18 23.80
CA ASN A 84 3.90 24.08 24.77
C ASN A 84 3.18 22.89 24.15
N ILE A 85 3.90 21.79 23.97
CA ILE A 85 3.43 20.59 23.30
C ILE A 85 3.24 19.49 24.34
N ASP A 86 2.08 18.86 24.36
CA ASP A 86 1.77 17.71 25.19
C ASP A 86 1.42 16.48 24.34
N ASN A 87 1.05 15.38 25.00
CA ASN A 87 0.77 14.10 24.35
C ASN A 87 -0.30 14.16 23.24
N ARG A 88 -1.18 15.16 23.24
CA ARG A 88 -2.25 15.31 22.21
C ARG A 88 -1.71 15.61 20.81
N TRP A 89 -0.45 16.02 20.72
CA TRP A 89 0.24 16.35 19.47
C TRP A 89 1.07 15.20 18.93
N ILE A 90 1.16 14.10 19.69
CA ILE A 90 2.01 12.96 19.37
C ILE A 90 1.23 11.98 18.52
N VAL A 91 1.75 11.71 17.32
CA VAL A 91 1.26 10.66 16.43
C VAL A 91 1.48 9.30 17.11
N PRO A 92 0.47 8.41 17.19
CA PRO A 92 0.63 7.07 17.73
C PRO A 92 1.75 6.30 17.04
N TYR A 93 2.63 5.68 17.83
CA TYR A 93 3.84 5.03 17.36
C TYR A 93 4.15 3.76 18.14
N ASN A 94 4.92 2.86 17.55
CA ASN A 94 5.53 1.75 18.27
C ASN A 94 7.01 2.11 18.59
N PRO A 95 7.45 2.10 19.86
CA PRO A 95 8.81 2.50 20.23
C PRO A 95 9.92 1.74 19.49
N LEU A 96 9.74 0.44 19.23
CA LEU A 96 10.73 -0.39 18.54
C LEU A 96 10.83 0.00 17.05
N LEU A 97 9.69 0.13 16.37
CA LEU A 97 9.65 0.56 14.97
C LEU A 97 10.24 1.95 14.80
N LEU A 98 9.86 2.88 15.68
CA LEU A 98 10.33 4.26 15.63
C LEU A 98 11.86 4.35 15.80
N ARG A 99 12.44 3.58 16.73
CA ARG A 99 13.90 3.50 16.89
C ARG A 99 14.60 2.88 15.68
N THR A 100 14.00 1.86 15.11
CA THR A 100 14.58 1.12 13.97
C THR A 100 14.59 1.98 12.71
N CYS A 101 13.51 2.70 12.44
CA CYS A 101 13.36 3.50 11.23
C CYS A 101 13.92 4.92 11.38
N ASN A 102 13.93 5.47 12.60
CA ASN A 102 14.29 6.87 12.90
C ASN A 102 13.61 7.88 11.94
N ALA A 103 12.31 7.67 11.70
CA ALA A 103 11.49 8.44 10.78
C ALA A 103 10.09 8.63 11.35
N HIS A 104 9.26 9.46 10.71
CA HIS A 104 7.86 9.62 11.09
C HIS A 104 7.07 8.32 10.80
N VAL A 105 6.49 7.70 11.83
CA VAL A 105 5.78 6.40 11.74
C VAL A 105 4.44 6.46 12.48
N ASN A 106 3.31 6.43 11.75
CA ASN A 106 2.01 6.29 12.39
C ASN A 106 1.64 4.81 12.52
N VAL A 107 1.29 4.35 13.73
CA VAL A 107 0.87 2.97 14.01
C VAL A 107 -0.53 2.97 14.58
N GLU A 108 -1.46 2.29 13.89
CA GLU A 108 -2.84 2.19 14.30
C GLU A 108 -3.28 0.73 14.41
N TYR A 109 -4.03 0.40 15.47
CA TYR A 109 -4.68 -0.89 15.61
C TYR A 109 -5.99 -0.93 14.81
N CYS A 110 -6.07 -1.83 13.84
CA CYS A 110 -7.23 -1.97 12.97
C CYS A 110 -8.02 -3.25 13.28
N SER A 111 -9.15 -3.14 13.97
CA SER A 111 -10.04 -4.28 14.28
C SER A 111 -11.31 -4.35 13.43
N SER A 112 -11.67 -3.26 12.73
CA SER A 112 -12.90 -3.19 11.94
C SER A 112 -12.68 -3.52 10.47
N VAL A 113 -13.66 -4.16 9.83
CA VAL A 113 -13.66 -4.41 8.37
C VAL A 113 -13.51 -3.11 7.57
N LYS A 114 -14.09 -2.00 8.07
CA LYS A 114 -13.95 -0.67 7.45
C LYS A 114 -12.49 -0.19 7.50
N SER A 115 -11.82 -0.34 8.64
CA SER A 115 -10.41 0.03 8.82
C SER A 115 -9.51 -0.82 7.93
N ILE A 116 -9.76 -2.14 7.87
CA ILE A 116 -9.01 -3.05 6.99
C ILE A 116 -9.20 -2.65 5.52
N LYS A 117 -10.43 -2.38 5.08
CA LYS A 117 -10.72 -1.89 3.73
C LYS A 117 -9.99 -0.58 3.42
N TYR A 118 -9.92 0.32 4.40
CA TYR A 118 -9.20 1.58 4.27
C TYR A 118 -7.70 1.34 4.07
N VAL A 119 -7.05 0.52 4.91
CA VAL A 119 -5.62 0.20 4.72
C VAL A 119 -5.38 -0.49 3.38
N CYS A 120 -6.23 -1.45 3.00
CA CYS A 120 -6.15 -2.09 1.68
C CYS A 120 -6.29 -1.09 0.52
N LYS A 121 -7.02 0.01 0.68
CA LYS A 121 -7.11 1.07 -0.33
C LYS A 121 -5.75 1.72 -0.57
N TYR A 122 -4.97 2.02 0.48
CA TYR A 122 -3.65 2.66 0.34
C TYR A 122 -2.63 1.70 -0.25
N VAL A 123 -2.60 0.46 0.23
CA VAL A 123 -1.70 -0.57 -0.30
C VAL A 123 -1.99 -0.93 -1.77
N ASN A 124 -3.23 -0.78 -2.22
CA ASN A 124 -3.63 -1.02 -3.61
C ASN A 124 -3.85 0.27 -4.41
N LYS A 125 -3.48 1.43 -3.86
CA LYS A 125 -3.62 2.70 -4.57
C LYS A 125 -2.64 2.70 -5.74
N GLY A 126 -3.15 3.02 -6.93
CA GLY A 126 -2.32 3.22 -8.10
C GLY A 126 -1.45 4.47 -7.96
N SER A 127 -0.46 4.58 -8.83
CA SER A 127 0.43 5.73 -8.89
C SER A 127 -0.32 7.01 -9.24
N ASP A 128 0.20 8.15 -8.79
CA ASP A 128 -0.38 9.44 -9.15
C ASP A 128 -0.40 9.58 -10.68
N GLN A 129 -1.58 9.86 -11.22
CA GLN A 129 -1.80 10.10 -12.64
C GLN A 129 -2.09 11.58 -12.88
N ALA A 130 -1.54 12.11 -13.96
CA ALA A 130 -1.84 13.44 -14.46
C ALA A 130 -2.45 13.30 -15.85
N SER A 131 -3.62 13.91 -16.06
CA SER A 131 -4.19 14.07 -17.40
C SER A 131 -3.81 15.44 -17.91
N PHE A 132 -3.24 15.51 -19.11
CA PHE A 132 -2.91 16.76 -19.78
C PHE A 132 -3.51 16.79 -21.17
N ALA A 133 -3.93 17.99 -21.59
CA ALA A 133 -4.44 18.23 -22.92
C ALA A 133 -3.35 18.86 -23.78
N LEU A 134 -3.14 18.30 -24.97
CA LEU A 134 -2.36 18.96 -26.01
C LEU A 134 -3.31 19.92 -26.71
N GLU A 135 -3.03 21.22 -26.64
CA GLU A 135 -3.72 22.19 -27.49
C GLU A 135 -3.33 21.88 -28.94
N ASN A 136 -4.18 21.13 -29.65
CA ASN A 136 -4.59 21.44 -31.02
C ASN A 136 -5.65 20.45 -31.55
N GLU A 137 -6.70 21.07 -32.08
CA GLU A 137 -7.79 20.53 -32.91
C GLU A 137 -8.88 19.66 -32.28
N LYS A 138 -10.09 19.88 -32.80
CA LYS A 138 -11.41 19.46 -32.31
C LYS A 138 -11.64 17.95 -32.43
N ASP A 139 -10.89 17.15 -31.69
CA ASP A 139 -11.08 15.70 -31.60
C ASP A 139 -11.19 15.28 -30.12
N GLU A 140 -12.42 15.13 -29.63
CA GLU A 140 -12.74 14.79 -28.22
C GLU A 140 -12.02 13.52 -27.71
N ILE A 141 -11.62 12.60 -28.60
CA ILE A 141 -10.96 11.35 -28.23
C ILE A 141 -9.43 11.49 -28.15
N LYS A 142 -8.82 12.45 -28.85
CA LYS A 142 -7.36 12.72 -28.83
C LYS A 142 -6.92 13.82 -27.88
N THR A 143 -7.86 14.46 -27.18
CA THR A 143 -7.60 15.69 -26.41
C THR A 143 -6.94 15.42 -25.04
N TYR A 144 -6.91 14.18 -24.54
CA TYR A 144 -6.40 13.90 -23.19
C TYR A 144 -5.45 12.71 -23.16
N GLU A 145 -4.18 12.98 -22.86
CA GLU A 145 -3.20 11.96 -22.53
C GLU A 145 -3.13 11.80 -21.01
N SER A 146 -3.25 10.56 -20.54
CA SER A 146 -3.11 10.22 -19.11
C SER A 146 -1.71 9.66 -18.87
N GLY A 147 -0.87 10.46 -18.24
CA GLY A 147 0.49 10.09 -17.88
C GLY A 147 0.61 9.69 -16.41
N ARG A 148 1.50 8.73 -16.14
CA ARG A 148 1.96 8.46 -14.77
C ARG A 148 2.95 9.55 -14.36
N TYR A 149 2.74 10.17 -13.20
CA TYR A 149 3.74 11.01 -12.57
C TYR A 149 4.80 10.15 -11.88
N ILE A 150 6.08 10.46 -12.09
CA ILE A 150 7.22 9.82 -11.43
C ILE A 150 8.11 10.93 -10.88
N SER A 151 8.30 10.97 -9.56
CA SER A 151 9.24 11.92 -8.94
C SER A 151 10.70 11.50 -9.20
N SER A 152 11.65 12.42 -9.02
CA SER A 152 13.08 12.09 -9.14
C SER A 152 13.51 10.98 -8.18
N SER A 153 12.96 10.97 -6.96
CA SER A 153 13.21 9.93 -5.95
C SER A 153 12.61 8.57 -6.35
N GLU A 154 11.39 8.53 -6.90
CA GLU A 154 10.81 7.31 -7.44
C GLU A 154 11.63 6.79 -8.63
N ALA A 155 12.08 7.69 -9.51
CA ALA A 155 12.91 7.32 -10.67
C ALA A 155 14.22 6.65 -10.23
N VAL A 156 14.93 7.24 -9.26
CA VAL A 156 16.15 6.63 -8.69
C VAL A 156 15.84 5.27 -8.06
N TRP A 157 14.75 5.16 -7.28
CA TRP A 157 14.34 3.89 -6.67
C TRP A 157 14.09 2.79 -7.71
N ARG A 158 13.48 3.16 -8.84
CA ARG A 158 13.23 2.25 -9.97
C ARG A 158 14.52 1.87 -10.70
N ILE A 159 15.41 2.83 -10.95
CA ILE A 159 16.70 2.59 -11.62
C ILE A 159 17.57 1.64 -10.79
N LEU A 160 17.53 1.77 -9.46
CA LEU A 160 18.26 0.89 -8.53
C LEU A 160 17.54 -0.43 -8.24
N GLU A 161 16.39 -0.68 -8.87
CA GLU A 161 15.60 -1.91 -8.73
C GLU A 161 15.20 -2.23 -7.28
N PHE A 162 15.01 -1.21 -6.45
CA PHE A 162 14.58 -1.43 -5.07
C PHE A 162 13.12 -1.93 -5.03
N PRO A 163 12.78 -2.87 -4.14
CA PRO A 163 11.43 -3.38 -3.99
C PRO A 163 10.42 -2.25 -3.70
N ILE A 164 9.32 -2.23 -4.46
CA ILE A 164 8.26 -1.21 -4.33
C ILE A 164 7.08 -1.74 -3.51
N HIS A 165 6.79 -3.03 -3.60
CA HIS A 165 5.69 -3.65 -2.88
C HIS A 165 6.00 -5.10 -2.62
N GLU A 166 5.48 -5.63 -1.52
CA GLU A 166 5.51 -7.05 -1.22
C GLU A 166 4.14 -7.51 -0.73
N ARG A 167 3.68 -8.62 -1.32
CA ARG A 167 2.41 -9.26 -0.97
C ARG A 167 2.70 -10.70 -0.57
N PHE A 168 2.39 -11.01 0.68
CA PHE A 168 2.41 -12.36 1.21
C PHE A 168 1.00 -12.69 1.77
N PRO A 169 0.33 -13.75 1.29
CA PRO A 169 0.73 -14.60 0.17
C PRO A 169 0.72 -13.84 -1.17
N THR A 170 1.42 -14.35 -2.18
CA THR A 170 1.43 -13.76 -3.52
C THR A 170 0.01 -13.73 -4.08
N VAL A 171 -0.48 -12.54 -4.41
CA VAL A 171 -1.79 -12.36 -5.04
C VAL A 171 -1.60 -12.28 -6.55
N VAL A 172 -2.12 -13.26 -7.28
CA VAL A 172 -2.09 -13.28 -8.75
C VAL A 172 -3.46 -12.89 -9.29
N HIS A 173 -3.48 -11.93 -10.20
CA HIS A 173 -4.72 -11.54 -10.86
C HIS A 173 -5.06 -12.54 -11.97
N PHE A 174 -6.18 -13.24 -11.80
CA PHE A 174 -6.67 -14.16 -12.82
C PHE A 174 -7.40 -13.40 -13.93
N ALA A 175 -7.12 -13.78 -15.17
CA ALA A 175 -7.79 -13.18 -16.31
C ALA A 175 -9.27 -13.58 -16.26
N VAL A 176 -10.16 -12.62 -16.49
CA VAL A 176 -11.59 -12.83 -16.72
C VAL A 176 -11.97 -11.96 -17.91
N HIS A 177 -12.54 -12.58 -18.94
CA HIS A 177 -12.95 -11.91 -20.18
C HIS A 177 -13.99 -12.75 -20.89
N LEU A 178 -14.73 -12.13 -21.81
CA LEU A 178 -15.61 -12.83 -22.75
C LEU A 178 -14.80 -13.55 -23.82
N GLU A 179 -15.47 -14.37 -24.64
CA GLU A 179 -14.88 -14.99 -25.82
C GLU A 179 -14.27 -13.92 -26.73
N ASN A 180 -13.01 -14.13 -27.15
CA ASN A 180 -12.21 -13.17 -27.93
C ASN A 180 -11.97 -11.79 -27.28
N GLY A 181 -12.36 -11.60 -26.01
CA GLY A 181 -12.14 -10.38 -25.24
C GLY A 181 -10.82 -10.36 -24.47
N GLN A 182 -9.81 -11.15 -24.87
CA GLN A 182 -8.56 -11.23 -24.11
C GLN A 182 -7.80 -9.92 -24.21
N ARG A 183 -7.28 -9.42 -23.08
CA ARG A 183 -6.35 -8.29 -23.11
C ARG A 183 -5.00 -8.77 -23.65
N VAL A 184 -4.58 -8.24 -24.80
CA VAL A 184 -3.32 -8.56 -25.44
C VAL A 184 -2.46 -7.31 -25.54
N TYR A 185 -1.23 -7.40 -25.05
CA TYR A 185 -0.21 -6.37 -25.21
C TYR A 185 0.64 -6.67 -26.44
N PHE A 186 0.81 -5.68 -27.31
CA PHE A 186 1.58 -5.80 -28.54
C PHE A 186 2.50 -4.59 -28.76
N ASN A 187 3.50 -4.79 -29.61
CA ASN A 187 4.34 -3.76 -30.21
C ASN A 187 4.39 -3.99 -31.73
N GLU A 188 5.04 -3.11 -32.48
CA GLU A 188 5.10 -3.22 -33.95
C GLU A 188 5.71 -4.56 -34.42
N GLN A 189 6.62 -5.14 -33.64
CA GLN A 189 7.32 -6.38 -34.01
C GLN A 189 6.47 -7.63 -33.79
N ASN A 190 5.57 -7.64 -32.80
CA ASN A 190 4.79 -8.82 -32.42
C ASN A 190 3.31 -8.73 -32.77
N LEU A 191 2.85 -7.62 -33.38
CA LEU A 191 1.45 -7.39 -33.72
C LEU A 191 0.86 -8.54 -34.53
N HIS A 192 1.52 -8.94 -35.62
CA HIS A 192 1.04 -10.03 -36.49
C HIS A 192 0.93 -11.36 -35.73
N ASP A 193 1.93 -11.71 -34.92
CA ASP A 193 1.90 -12.93 -34.11
C ASP A 193 0.79 -12.90 -33.06
N ARG A 194 0.55 -11.74 -32.44
CA ARG A 194 -0.50 -11.57 -31.42
C ARG A 194 -1.91 -11.69 -32.00
N VAL A 195 -2.12 -11.20 -33.21
CA VAL A 195 -3.40 -11.32 -33.94
C VAL A 195 -3.64 -12.76 -34.37
N ASN A 196 -2.62 -13.43 -34.92
CA ASN A 196 -2.73 -14.80 -35.42
C ASN A 196 -2.72 -15.85 -34.30
N SER A 197 -2.07 -15.56 -33.18
CA SER A 197 -1.86 -16.50 -32.07
C SER A 197 -1.88 -15.76 -30.73
N PRO A 198 -3.07 -15.42 -30.22
CA PRO A 198 -3.20 -14.71 -28.96
C PRO A 198 -2.65 -15.56 -27.79
N PRO A 199 -1.95 -14.93 -26.83
CA PRO A 199 -1.39 -15.63 -25.69
C PRO A 199 -2.49 -16.27 -24.84
N THR A 200 -2.24 -17.51 -24.40
CA THR A 200 -3.17 -18.23 -23.52
C THR A 200 -3.26 -17.53 -22.17
N THR A 201 -4.48 -17.17 -21.77
CA THR A 201 -4.77 -16.59 -20.47
C THR A 201 -4.93 -17.69 -19.41
N THR A 202 -4.92 -17.30 -18.13
CA THR A 202 -5.23 -18.23 -17.03
C THR A 202 -6.63 -18.81 -17.18
N LEU A 203 -7.60 -18.05 -17.71
CA LEU A 203 -8.98 -18.54 -17.91
C LEU A 203 -9.05 -19.61 -18.98
N LEU A 204 -8.45 -19.36 -20.16
CA LEU A 204 -8.40 -20.34 -21.24
C LEU A 204 -7.67 -21.61 -20.82
N SER A 205 -6.61 -21.46 -20.01
CA SER A 205 -5.86 -22.59 -19.50
C SER A 205 -6.64 -23.38 -18.45
N PHE A 206 -7.46 -22.72 -17.65
CA PHE A 206 -8.40 -23.41 -16.76
C PHE A 206 -9.44 -24.21 -17.55
N PHE A 207 -10.01 -23.65 -18.62
CA PHE A 207 -10.92 -24.41 -19.48
C PHE A 207 -10.23 -25.63 -20.13
N ASN A 208 -8.98 -25.48 -20.55
CA ASN A 208 -8.20 -26.61 -21.06
C ASN A 208 -7.90 -27.64 -19.96
N LEU A 209 -7.59 -27.21 -18.73
CA LEU A 209 -7.40 -28.10 -17.59
C LEU A 209 -8.67 -28.92 -17.31
N CYS A 210 -9.84 -28.29 -17.31
CA CYS A 210 -11.12 -28.98 -17.13
C CYS A 210 -11.44 -29.97 -18.26
N LYS A 211 -10.78 -29.92 -19.41
CA LYS A 211 -10.95 -30.95 -20.45
C LYS A 211 -10.18 -32.23 -20.12
N VAL A 212 -9.05 -32.12 -19.42
CA VAL A 212 -8.10 -33.22 -19.21
C VAL A 212 -8.12 -33.80 -17.79
N ASP A 213 -8.44 -33.00 -16.78
CA ASP A 213 -8.42 -33.42 -15.38
C ASP A 213 -9.85 -33.39 -14.79
N ASP A 214 -10.36 -34.56 -14.41
CA ASP A 214 -11.71 -34.73 -13.86
C ASP A 214 -11.89 -34.06 -12.49
N PHE A 215 -10.82 -33.91 -11.70
CA PHE A 215 -10.89 -33.19 -10.44
C PHE A 215 -11.04 -31.68 -10.68
N ALA A 216 -10.33 -31.13 -11.66
CA ALA A 216 -10.42 -29.72 -12.00
C ALA A 216 -11.84 -29.30 -12.46
N LYS A 217 -12.59 -30.21 -13.10
CA LYS A 217 -14.00 -29.98 -13.49
C LYS A 217 -14.91 -29.64 -12.32
N ASN A 218 -14.56 -30.10 -11.12
CA ASN A 218 -15.36 -29.88 -9.91
C ASN A 218 -14.97 -28.60 -9.16
N LEU A 219 -13.98 -27.85 -9.65
CA LEU A 219 -13.52 -26.61 -9.03
C LEU A 219 -14.11 -25.39 -9.73
N LEU A 220 -14.43 -24.36 -8.95
CA LEU A 220 -14.62 -23.02 -9.47
C LEU A 220 -13.27 -22.40 -9.83
N TYR A 221 -13.26 -21.49 -10.80
CA TYR A 221 -12.03 -20.83 -11.25
C TYR A 221 -11.21 -20.15 -10.11
N PRO A 222 -11.83 -19.50 -9.11
CA PRO A 222 -11.10 -18.96 -7.95
C PRO A 222 -10.50 -20.02 -7.00
N GLU A 223 -10.96 -21.26 -7.06
CA GLU A 223 -10.52 -22.36 -6.18
C GLU A 223 -9.31 -23.11 -6.74
N VAL A 224 -9.07 -23.00 -8.05
CA VAL A 224 -7.95 -23.64 -8.75
C VAL A 224 -6.59 -23.41 -8.09
N PRO A 225 -6.22 -22.19 -7.63
CA PRO A 225 -4.91 -21.93 -7.02
C PRO A 225 -4.63 -22.72 -5.73
N ALA A 226 -5.69 -23.18 -5.04
CA ALA A 226 -5.56 -23.98 -3.83
C ALA A 226 -4.98 -25.38 -4.13
N TYR A 227 -5.19 -25.89 -5.35
CA TYR A 227 -4.79 -27.24 -5.76
C TYR A 227 -3.80 -27.27 -6.92
N TYR A 228 -3.69 -26.19 -7.68
CA TYR A 228 -2.84 -26.08 -8.86
C TYR A 228 -1.94 -24.83 -8.77
N VAL A 229 -0.74 -24.93 -9.33
CA VAL A 229 0.21 -23.84 -9.52
C VAL A 229 0.22 -23.44 -10.98
N TRP A 230 0.26 -22.13 -11.22
CA TRP A 230 0.42 -21.58 -12.57
C TRP A 230 1.91 -21.54 -12.93
N ASP A 231 2.34 -22.41 -13.85
CA ASP A 231 3.71 -22.50 -14.32
C ASP A 231 3.77 -22.65 -15.85
N LYS A 232 4.71 -21.95 -16.50
CA LYS A 232 4.91 -21.96 -17.97
C LYS A 232 3.62 -21.86 -18.79
N LYS A 233 2.69 -20.99 -18.37
CA LYS A 233 1.37 -20.77 -18.99
C LYS A 233 0.41 -21.96 -18.91
N LYS A 234 0.57 -22.85 -17.94
CA LYS A 234 -0.30 -24.00 -17.69
C LYS A 234 -0.53 -24.17 -16.19
N PHE A 235 -1.65 -24.78 -15.83
CA PHE A 235 -1.87 -25.24 -14.46
C PHE A 235 -1.26 -26.61 -14.26
N GLN A 236 -0.47 -26.76 -13.20
CA GLN A 236 0.14 -28.01 -12.76
C GLN A 236 -0.36 -28.32 -11.35
N ARG A 237 -0.67 -29.57 -11.06
CA ARG A 237 -1.17 -29.97 -9.74
C ARG A 237 -0.06 -29.81 -8.69
N ARG A 238 -0.42 -29.32 -7.52
CA ARG A 238 0.47 -29.22 -6.35
C ARG A 238 0.87 -30.59 -5.83
#